data_AF-A0A2E7PYY4-F1
#
_entry.id   AF-A0A2E7PYY4-F1
#
_cell.length_a   1.000
_cell.length_b   1.000
_cell.length_c   1.000
_cell.angle_alpha   90.00
_cell.angle_beta   90.00
_cell.angle_gamma   90.00
#
_symmetry.space_group_name_H-M   'P 1'
#
loop_
_entity.id
_entity.type
_entity.pdbx_description
1 polymer ?
#
loop_
_entity_poly.entity_id
_entity_poly.type
_entity_poly.pdbx_seq_one_letter_code
_entity_poly.pdbx_strand_id
1 'polypeptide(L)'
;MFGKLRWILLLFPFFLSLGNAWAQLHPQEAVGRIVFDSFRYNNFKPFFERSIFALNEEEFKSFLYGIRNQSIRNELIALHRQPFPDDLITASSKWEIAFKHNWRGQWRHLSRNSPDFVREQSFLPILREARGYQIQWETVKLMAIEVLLPVSWKNGRFEVKGDADFDENSSNPRTLHFDRNLSYRLRPDNLTYSKAFMIGYEPEDSEKSYDRNIVGNGSGQGDVVVRFDQSSPDEVHYFCPDQEGAGGNIIIKNYSDFDKPNQRTDLLLTFSYGEPLQAYQILIPEVLWTPKGPLFCEKPKWLGETSSTRGLKFE
;
A
#
# COMPACT_ATOMS: atom_id res chain seq x y z
N MET A 1 39.08 53.65 6.75
CA MET A 1 38.72 52.86 5.56
C MET A 1 38.40 51.45 6.05
N PHE A 2 37.11 51.09 6.07
CA PHE A 2 36.59 49.91 6.76
C PHE A 2 37.08 48.61 6.11
N GLY A 3 37.78 47.80 6.91
CA GLY A 3 38.33 46.50 6.51
C GLY A 3 37.25 45.41 6.49
N LYS A 4 37.09 44.83 5.30
CA LYS A 4 36.44 43.56 4.91
C LYS A 4 35.86 42.69 6.03
N LEU A 5 34.53 42.55 6.00
CA LEU A 5 33.75 41.48 6.62
C LEU A 5 34.29 40.10 6.17
N ARG A 6 34.76 39.28 7.13
CA ARG A 6 34.99 37.85 6.94
C ARG A 6 33.66 37.12 7.08
N TRP A 7 33.18 36.52 5.99
CA TRP A 7 32.10 35.55 6.01
C TRP A 7 32.60 34.29 6.71
N ILE A 8 32.14 34.06 7.94
CA ILE A 8 32.29 32.77 8.62
C ILE A 8 31.30 31.82 7.94
N LEU A 9 31.81 30.99 7.03
CA LEU A 9 31.16 29.76 6.62
C LEU A 9 31.02 28.87 7.84
N LEU A 10 29.85 28.89 8.47
CA LEU A 10 29.40 27.85 9.38
C LEU A 10 29.22 26.57 8.56
N LEU A 11 30.31 25.83 8.41
CA LEU A 11 30.27 24.42 8.03
C LEU A 11 29.56 23.68 9.17
N PHE A 12 28.26 23.47 9.01
CA PHE A 12 27.55 22.43 9.75
C PHE A 12 28.29 21.11 9.51
N PRO A 13 28.76 20.41 10.56
CA PRO A 13 29.27 19.08 10.38
C PRO A 13 28.09 18.21 9.94
N PHE A 14 28.06 17.86 8.65
CA PHE A 14 27.37 16.67 8.18
C PHE A 14 27.93 15.51 9.01
N PHE A 15 27.16 15.07 10.00
CA PHE A 15 27.34 13.73 10.56
C PHE A 15 27.08 12.76 9.42
N LEU A 16 28.14 12.39 8.71
CA LEU A 16 28.21 11.16 7.93
C LEU A 16 28.08 10.03 8.95
N SER A 17 26.84 9.65 9.24
CA SER A 17 26.57 8.36 9.85
C SER A 17 27.05 7.31 8.86
N LEU A 18 28.25 6.78 9.10
CA LEU A 18 28.63 5.42 8.73
C LEU A 18 27.69 4.48 9.49
N GLY A 19 26.44 4.43 9.02
CA GLY A 19 25.46 3.44 9.44
C GLY A 19 25.65 2.24 8.53
N ASN A 20 25.88 1.08 9.14
CA ASN A 20 25.71 -0.22 8.52
C ASN A 20 24.50 -0.21 7.56
N ALA A 21 24.60 -0.88 6.42
CA ALA A 21 23.51 -1.09 5.47
C ALA A 21 22.41 -1.98 6.10
N TRP A 22 21.69 -1.44 7.07
CA TRP A 22 20.37 -1.88 7.44
C TRP A 22 19.50 -1.48 6.27
N ALA A 23 18.93 -2.44 5.55
CA ALA A 23 18.01 -2.18 4.46
C ALA A 23 16.99 -1.12 4.94
N GLN A 24 16.97 0.03 4.27
CA GLN A 24 16.09 1.13 4.63
C GLN A 24 14.64 0.61 4.65
N LEU A 25 13.98 0.71 5.82
CA LEU A 25 12.61 0.26 6.01
C LEU A 25 11.71 0.95 4.97
N HIS A 26 10.87 0.17 4.28
CA HIS A 26 9.99 0.75 3.27
C HIS A 26 9.00 1.73 3.94
N PRO A 27 8.72 2.90 3.35
CA PRO A 27 7.87 3.90 4.03
C PRO A 27 6.46 3.40 4.36
N GLN A 28 5.89 2.48 3.56
CA GLN A 28 4.63 1.83 3.91
C GLN A 28 4.76 0.89 5.12
N GLU A 29 5.87 0.15 5.26
CA GLU A 29 6.15 -0.64 6.47
C GLU A 29 6.33 0.27 7.69
N ALA A 30 6.99 1.42 7.52
CA ALA A 30 7.13 2.42 8.58
C ALA A 30 5.75 2.92 9.07
N VAL A 31 4.82 3.21 8.15
CA VAL A 31 3.44 3.59 8.50
C VAL A 31 2.72 2.46 9.22
N GLY A 32 2.79 1.23 8.72
CA GLY A 32 2.19 0.07 9.38
C GLY A 32 2.70 -0.13 10.81
N ARG A 33 4.01 0.07 11.03
CA ARG A 33 4.63 -0.01 12.37
C ARG A 33 4.14 1.11 13.28
N ILE A 34 4.08 2.35 12.80
CA ILE A 34 3.58 3.49 13.59
C ILE A 34 2.12 3.27 14.00
N VAL A 35 1.29 2.79 13.07
CA VAL A 35 -0.13 2.48 13.34
C VAL A 35 -0.25 1.34 14.35
N PHE A 36 0.53 0.27 14.19
CA PHE A 36 0.57 -0.84 15.15
C PHE A 36 0.98 -0.39 16.54
N ASP A 37 2.10 0.33 16.64
CA ASP A 37 2.63 0.84 17.92
C ASP A 37 1.67 1.84 18.57
N SER A 38 0.87 2.56 17.77
CA SER A 38 -0.21 3.42 18.30
C SER A 38 -1.27 2.60 19.03
N PHE A 39 -1.69 1.45 18.51
CA PHE A 39 -2.58 0.55 19.25
C PHE A 39 -1.88 -0.03 20.48
N ARG A 40 -0.64 -0.49 20.30
CA ARG A 40 0.17 -1.11 21.37
C ARG A 40 0.29 -0.22 22.61
N TYR A 41 0.52 1.07 22.40
CA TYR A 41 0.71 2.04 23.48
C TYR A 41 -0.53 2.88 23.76
N ASN A 42 -1.68 2.54 23.16
CA ASN A 42 -2.91 3.32 23.24
C ASN A 42 -2.67 4.82 22.99
N ASN A 43 -1.84 5.14 21.99
CA ASN A 43 -1.45 6.50 21.65
C ASN A 43 -2.08 6.93 20.32
N PHE A 44 -3.18 7.68 20.40
CA PHE A 44 -3.95 8.09 19.23
C PHE A 44 -3.22 9.10 18.33
N LYS A 45 -2.29 9.91 18.86
CA LYS A 45 -1.70 11.02 18.08
C LYS A 45 -0.92 10.54 16.84
N PRO A 46 0.04 9.60 16.96
CA PRO A 46 0.76 9.09 15.79
C PRO A 46 -0.14 8.36 14.79
N PHE A 47 -1.20 7.69 15.29
CA PHE A 47 -2.23 7.10 14.43
C PHE A 47 -2.93 8.16 13.59
N PHE A 48 -3.41 9.24 14.22
CA PHE A 48 -4.09 10.33 13.53
C PHE A 48 -3.18 11.02 12.50
N GLU A 49 -1.93 11.28 12.86
CA GLU A 49 -0.91 11.89 11.98
C GLU A 49 -0.57 11.03 10.74
N ARG A 50 -0.96 9.75 10.72
CA ARG A 50 -0.85 8.84 9.56
C ARG A 50 -2.15 8.62 8.80
N SER A 51 -3.22 9.34 9.17
CA SER A 51 -4.50 9.32 8.47
C SER A 51 -4.63 10.46 7.46
N ILE A 52 -5.49 10.28 6.45
CA ILE A 52 -5.85 11.36 5.51
C ILE A 52 -6.44 12.60 6.21
N PHE A 53 -7.04 12.43 7.39
CA PHE A 53 -7.63 13.52 8.18
C PHE A 53 -6.60 14.48 8.79
N ALA A 54 -5.30 14.13 8.78
CA ALA A 54 -4.24 15.00 9.26
C ALA A 54 -3.74 16.02 8.22
N LEU A 55 -4.20 15.93 6.97
CA LEU A 55 -3.86 16.92 5.95
C LEU A 55 -4.57 18.25 6.21
N ASN A 56 -3.92 19.36 5.89
CA ASN A 56 -4.60 20.65 5.71
C ASN A 56 -5.14 20.81 4.28
N GLU A 57 -5.85 21.91 4.02
CA GLU A 57 -6.52 22.13 2.73
C GLU A 57 -5.54 22.17 1.55
N GLU A 58 -4.41 22.87 1.68
CA GLU A 58 -3.44 22.98 0.59
C GLU A 58 -2.70 21.66 0.35
N GLU A 59 -2.40 20.92 1.40
CA GLU A 59 -1.80 19.59 1.28
C GLU A 59 -2.75 18.60 0.61
N PHE A 60 -4.02 18.58 1.02
CA PHE A 60 -5.04 17.75 0.40
C PHE A 60 -5.24 18.10 -1.08
N LYS A 61 -5.34 19.39 -1.39
CA LYS A 61 -5.47 19.89 -2.75
C LYS A 61 -4.29 19.46 -3.62
N SER A 62 -3.07 19.63 -3.13
CA SER A 62 -1.83 19.24 -3.82
C SER A 62 -1.77 17.73 -4.05
N PHE A 63 -2.07 16.94 -3.01
CA PHE A 63 -2.17 15.48 -3.09
C PHE A 63 -3.18 15.04 -4.15
N LEU A 64 -4.42 15.52 -4.06
CA LEU A 64 -5.49 15.10 -4.97
C LEU A 64 -5.19 15.54 -6.41
N TYR A 65 -4.67 16.75 -6.62
CA TYR A 65 -4.32 17.24 -7.95
C TYR A 65 -3.23 16.40 -8.62
N GLY A 66 -2.18 16.07 -7.86
CA GLY A 66 -1.01 15.33 -8.34
C GLY A 66 -1.17 13.81 -8.37
N ILE A 67 -2.33 13.27 -7.98
CA ILE A 67 -2.49 11.82 -7.80
C ILE A 67 -2.36 11.06 -9.12
N ARG A 68 -1.46 10.07 -9.17
CA ARG A 68 -1.32 9.13 -10.30
C ARG A 68 -2.21 7.90 -10.11
N ASN A 69 -3.53 8.08 -10.07
CA ASN A 69 -4.47 6.97 -9.88
C ASN A 69 -5.71 7.19 -10.74
N GLN A 70 -5.91 6.35 -11.74
CA GLN A 70 -6.99 6.55 -12.71
C GLN A 70 -8.39 6.40 -12.08
N SER A 71 -8.58 5.44 -11.17
CA SER A 71 -9.86 5.22 -10.50
C SER A 71 -10.30 6.46 -9.72
N ILE A 72 -9.41 7.01 -8.90
CA ILE A 72 -9.70 8.20 -8.09
C ILE A 72 -10.00 9.41 -8.98
N ARG A 73 -9.25 9.57 -10.08
CA ARG A 73 -9.54 10.64 -11.04
C ARG A 73 -10.91 10.48 -11.70
N ASN A 74 -11.24 9.26 -12.13
CA ASN A 74 -12.52 8.94 -12.74
C ASN A 74 -13.69 9.14 -11.77
N GLU A 75 -13.52 8.78 -10.50
CA GLU A 75 -14.51 9.03 -9.44
C GLU A 75 -14.78 10.54 -9.27
N LEU A 76 -13.73 11.38 -9.27
CA LEU A 76 -13.93 12.83 -9.19
C LEU A 76 -14.57 13.42 -10.46
N ILE A 77 -14.24 12.88 -11.63
CA ILE A 77 -14.85 13.24 -12.92
C ILE A 77 -16.33 12.89 -12.92
N ALA A 78 -16.71 11.71 -12.41
CA ALA A 78 -18.10 11.27 -12.34
C ALA A 78 -18.99 12.18 -11.46
N LEU A 79 -18.40 12.93 -10.53
CA LEU A 79 -19.11 13.92 -9.72
C LEU A 79 -19.37 15.24 -10.45
N HIS A 80 -18.72 15.49 -11.59
CA HIS A 80 -18.90 16.70 -12.38
C HIS A 80 -20.26 16.66 -13.09
N ARG A 81 -21.13 17.63 -12.77
CA ARG A 81 -22.53 17.63 -13.24
C ARG A 81 -22.76 18.40 -14.54
N GLN A 82 -21.84 19.30 -14.90
CA GLN A 82 -21.94 20.09 -16.12
C GLN A 82 -21.42 19.25 -17.29
N PRO A 83 -21.98 19.41 -18.50
CA PRO A 83 -21.38 18.79 -19.67
C PRO A 83 -19.97 19.35 -19.87
N PHE A 84 -19.02 18.49 -20.23
CA PHE A 84 -17.71 18.94 -20.65
C PHE A 84 -17.85 19.68 -22.00
N PRO A 85 -17.20 20.82 -22.19
CA PRO A 85 -17.12 21.50 -23.48
C PRO A 85 -16.71 20.56 -24.62
N ASP A 86 -17.31 20.73 -25.80
CA ASP A 86 -17.15 19.82 -26.96
C ASP A 86 -15.73 19.83 -27.55
N ASP A 87 -14.95 20.89 -27.29
CA ASP A 87 -13.54 21.03 -27.68
C ASP A 87 -12.57 20.25 -26.77
N LEU A 88 -13.06 19.66 -25.67
CA LEU A 88 -12.25 18.86 -24.74
C LEU A 88 -12.30 17.37 -25.09
N ILE A 89 -11.21 16.90 -25.68
CA ILE A 89 -11.13 15.53 -26.17
C ILE A 89 -10.35 14.62 -25.20
N THR A 90 -9.41 15.15 -24.41
CA THR A 90 -8.48 14.33 -23.62
C THR A 90 -8.95 14.06 -22.20
N ALA A 91 -8.48 12.95 -21.62
CA ALA A 91 -8.75 12.59 -20.23
C ALA A 91 -8.15 13.61 -19.25
N SER A 92 -6.97 14.15 -19.59
CA SER A 92 -6.28 15.16 -18.78
C SER A 92 -7.10 16.45 -18.66
N SER A 93 -7.66 16.97 -19.76
CA SER A 93 -8.42 18.22 -19.70
C SER A 93 -9.76 18.06 -18.97
N LYS A 94 -10.40 16.88 -19.07
CA LYS A 94 -11.59 16.55 -18.25
C LYS A 94 -11.24 16.51 -16.76
N TRP A 95 -10.10 15.93 -16.41
CA TRP A 95 -9.60 15.89 -15.04
C TRP A 95 -9.41 17.29 -14.45
N GLU A 96 -8.76 18.21 -15.18
CA GLU A 96 -8.50 19.57 -14.67
C GLU A 96 -9.80 20.33 -14.33
N ILE A 97 -10.82 20.21 -15.18
CA ILE A 97 -12.12 20.86 -14.97
C ILE A 97 -12.88 20.22 -13.80
N ALA A 98 -12.97 18.89 -13.80
CA ALA A 98 -13.60 18.16 -12.71
C ALA A 98 -12.94 18.47 -11.36
N PHE A 99 -11.60 18.48 -11.35
CA PHE A 99 -10.82 18.86 -10.17
C PHE A 99 -11.22 20.26 -9.70
N LYS A 100 -11.09 21.30 -10.54
CA LYS A 100 -11.40 22.70 -10.20
C LYS A 100 -12.77 22.86 -9.54
N HIS A 101 -13.77 22.09 -9.98
CA HIS A 101 -15.14 22.19 -9.47
C HIS A 101 -15.36 21.35 -8.19
N ASN A 102 -14.75 20.17 -8.09
CA ASN A 102 -15.17 19.16 -7.12
C ASN A 102 -14.21 19.00 -5.93
N TRP A 103 -12.93 19.38 -6.03
CA TRP A 103 -11.92 19.09 -5.00
C TRP A 103 -12.30 19.66 -3.62
N ARG A 104 -12.82 20.90 -3.58
CA ARG A 104 -13.25 21.53 -2.32
C ARG A 104 -14.42 20.80 -1.66
N GLY A 105 -15.27 20.17 -2.45
CA GLY A 105 -16.37 19.34 -1.93
C GLY A 105 -15.83 18.15 -1.15
N GLN A 106 -14.82 17.46 -1.71
CA GLN A 106 -14.15 16.35 -1.05
C GLN A 106 -13.42 16.79 0.22
N TRP A 107 -12.70 17.91 0.15
CA TRP A 107 -12.04 18.50 1.31
C TRP A 107 -13.04 18.80 2.45
N ARG A 108 -14.16 19.43 2.14
CA ARG A 108 -15.21 19.74 3.13
C ARG A 108 -15.83 18.49 3.73
N HIS A 109 -15.91 17.39 2.99
CA HIS A 109 -16.40 16.12 3.54
C HIS A 109 -15.40 15.58 4.57
N LEU A 110 -14.10 15.60 4.26
CA LEU A 110 -13.05 15.13 5.15
C LEU A 110 -12.89 16.02 6.39
N SER A 111 -12.78 17.34 6.22
CA SER A 111 -12.45 18.29 7.29
C SER A 111 -13.54 18.48 8.35
N ARG A 112 -14.75 17.95 8.11
CA ARG A 112 -15.83 17.91 9.12
C ARG A 112 -15.61 16.84 10.19
N ASN A 113 -14.72 15.88 9.96
CA ASN A 113 -14.44 14.81 10.90
C ASN A 113 -13.41 15.30 11.94
N SER A 114 -13.85 15.46 13.18
CA SER A 114 -12.95 15.87 14.26
C SER A 114 -11.98 14.73 14.66
N PRO A 115 -10.82 15.04 15.27
CA PRO A 115 -9.93 14.02 15.80
C PRO A 115 -10.62 13.05 16.77
N ASP A 116 -11.52 13.54 17.63
CA ASP A 116 -12.30 12.69 18.53
C ASP A 116 -13.25 11.75 17.77
N PHE A 117 -13.90 12.23 16.71
CA PHE A 117 -14.74 11.38 15.86
C PHE A 117 -13.90 10.27 15.21
N VAL A 118 -12.73 10.60 14.65
CA VAL A 118 -11.82 9.60 14.07
C VAL A 118 -11.34 8.59 15.12
N ARG A 119 -11.05 9.04 16.34
CA ARG A 119 -10.66 8.16 17.45
C ARG A 119 -11.77 7.15 17.77
N GLU A 120 -13.00 7.62 17.91
CA GLU A 120 -14.16 6.78 18.24
C GLU A 120 -14.51 5.78 17.13
N GLN A 121 -14.38 6.18 15.87
CA GLN A 121 -14.82 5.37 14.72
C GLN A 121 -13.75 4.43 14.16
N SER A 122 -12.46 4.74 14.36
CA SER A 122 -11.36 4.04 13.67
C SER A 122 -10.29 3.50 14.61
N PHE A 123 -10.05 4.12 15.76
CA PHE A 123 -9.00 3.71 16.68
C PHE A 123 -9.52 2.81 17.81
N LEU A 124 -10.52 3.28 18.55
CA LEU A 124 -11.10 2.53 19.68
C LEU A 124 -11.74 1.20 19.27
N PRO A 125 -12.37 1.03 18.09
CA PRO A 125 -12.91 -0.27 17.70
C PRO A 125 -11.86 -1.37 17.68
N ILE A 126 -10.64 -1.10 17.19
CA ILE A 126 -9.55 -2.08 17.20
C ILE A 126 -9.17 -2.49 18.63
N LEU A 127 -9.09 -1.52 19.56
CA LEU A 127 -8.80 -1.82 20.97
C LEU A 127 -9.94 -2.59 21.66
N ARG A 128 -11.20 -2.30 21.31
CA ARG A 128 -12.38 -3.02 21.83
C ARG A 128 -12.40 -4.47 21.35
N GLU A 129 -12.14 -4.71 20.06
CA GLU A 129 -12.06 -6.05 19.49
C GLU A 129 -10.93 -6.85 20.14
N ALA A 130 -9.72 -6.28 20.24
CA ALA A 130 -8.59 -6.94 20.89
C ALA A 130 -8.88 -7.32 22.36
N ARG A 131 -9.64 -6.48 23.09
CA ARG A 131 -10.10 -6.80 24.45
C ARG A 131 -11.03 -8.02 24.48
N GLY A 132 -11.84 -8.24 23.46
CA GLY A 132 -12.69 -9.43 23.32
C GLY A 132 -11.88 -10.74 23.30
N TYR A 133 -10.66 -10.68 22.77
CA TYR A 133 -9.69 -11.79 22.76
C TYR A 133 -8.75 -11.78 23.98
N GLN A 134 -9.02 -10.93 24.97
CA GLN A 134 -8.18 -10.76 26.17
C GLN A 134 -6.72 -10.36 25.86
N ILE A 135 -6.47 -9.76 24.70
CA ILE A 135 -5.12 -9.41 24.26
C ILE A 135 -4.55 -8.30 25.14
N GLN A 136 -3.33 -8.55 25.63
CA GLN A 136 -2.51 -7.56 26.34
C GLN A 136 -1.51 -6.94 25.37
N TRP A 137 -1.84 -5.74 24.89
CA TRP A 137 -1.07 -5.02 23.88
C TRP A 137 0.41 -4.87 24.22
N GLU A 138 0.78 -4.72 25.48
CA GLU A 138 2.18 -4.57 25.90
C GLU A 138 3.03 -5.80 25.57
N THR A 139 2.40 -6.98 25.51
CA THR A 139 3.04 -8.28 25.32
C THR A 139 3.00 -8.81 23.88
N VAL A 140 2.22 -8.17 23.00
CA VAL A 140 2.10 -8.62 21.61
C VAL A 140 3.41 -8.44 20.84
N LYS A 141 3.65 -9.32 19.87
CA LYS A 141 4.80 -9.24 18.98
C LYS A 141 4.33 -9.01 17.55
N LEU A 142 4.71 -7.88 16.95
CA LEU A 142 4.48 -7.62 15.54
C LEU A 142 5.33 -8.60 14.71
N MET A 143 4.68 -9.40 13.88
CA MET A 143 5.31 -10.47 13.09
C MET A 143 5.62 -10.02 11.68
N ALA A 144 4.66 -9.33 11.03
CA ALA A 144 4.80 -8.91 9.65
C ALA A 144 3.95 -7.67 9.34
N ILE A 145 4.41 -6.89 8.37
CA ILE A 145 3.65 -5.85 7.67
C ILE A 145 3.77 -6.17 6.19
N GLU A 146 2.64 -6.46 5.54
CA GLU A 146 2.61 -6.91 4.15
C GLU A 146 1.51 -6.17 3.40
N VAL A 147 1.71 -5.89 2.10
CA VAL A 147 0.61 -5.45 1.23
C VAL A 147 -0.25 -6.67 0.91
N LEU A 148 -1.53 -6.64 1.31
CA LEU A 148 -2.49 -7.67 0.96
C LEU A 148 -3.01 -7.45 -0.45
N LEU A 149 -2.83 -8.47 -1.29
CA LEU A 149 -3.39 -8.52 -2.65
C LEU A 149 -4.34 -9.72 -2.75
N PRO A 150 -5.65 -9.50 -2.64
CA PRO A 150 -6.62 -10.53 -2.96
C PRO A 150 -6.44 -11.01 -4.42
N VAL A 151 -6.47 -12.32 -4.62
CA VAL A 151 -6.39 -12.96 -5.94
C VAL A 151 -7.63 -13.81 -6.15
N SER A 152 -8.33 -13.56 -7.25
CA SER A 152 -9.50 -14.33 -7.67
C SER A 152 -9.28 -14.91 -9.07
N TRP A 153 -10.26 -15.69 -9.55
CA TRP A 153 -10.26 -16.25 -10.90
C TRP A 153 -11.50 -15.82 -11.67
N LYS A 154 -11.29 -15.19 -12.82
CA LYS A 154 -12.39 -14.69 -13.66
C LYS A 154 -12.02 -14.73 -15.13
N ASN A 155 -12.91 -15.22 -15.97
CA ASN A 155 -12.73 -15.28 -17.43
C ASN A 155 -11.43 -15.98 -17.86
N GLY A 156 -11.08 -17.09 -17.19
CA GLY A 156 -9.90 -17.89 -17.54
C GLY A 156 -8.56 -17.30 -17.10
N ARG A 157 -8.55 -16.34 -16.16
CA ARG A 157 -7.33 -15.67 -15.70
C ARG A 157 -7.40 -15.25 -14.24
N PHE A 158 -6.24 -14.93 -13.67
CA PHE A 158 -6.15 -14.31 -12.36
C PHE A 158 -6.64 -12.86 -12.42
N GLU A 159 -7.42 -12.49 -11.42
CA GLU A 159 -7.81 -11.11 -11.12
C GLU A 159 -7.14 -10.73 -9.80
N VAL A 160 -6.13 -9.87 -9.87
CA VAL A 160 -5.35 -9.40 -8.73
C VAL A 160 -5.69 -7.94 -8.48
N LYS A 161 -5.92 -7.57 -7.22
CA LYS A 161 -6.16 -6.16 -6.87
C LYS A 161 -5.01 -5.27 -7.36
N GLY A 162 -5.33 -4.21 -8.10
CA GLY A 162 -4.38 -3.22 -8.59
C GLY A 162 -5.08 -1.91 -8.95
N ASP A 163 -4.29 -0.85 -9.14
CA ASP A 163 -4.76 0.43 -9.67
C ASP A 163 -3.98 0.75 -10.94
N ALA A 164 -4.70 1.24 -11.95
CA ALA A 164 -4.11 1.69 -13.20
C ALA A 164 -3.48 3.08 -13.06
N ASP A 165 -2.42 3.30 -13.83
CA ASP A 165 -1.87 4.64 -14.00
C ASP A 165 -2.84 5.50 -14.81
N PHE A 166 -2.68 6.82 -14.75
CA PHE A 166 -3.55 7.76 -15.48
C PHE A 166 -3.11 7.98 -16.94
N ASP A 167 -2.20 7.15 -17.45
CA ASP A 167 -1.61 7.31 -18.78
C ASP A 167 -2.67 7.13 -19.89
N GLU A 168 -2.57 7.96 -20.92
CA GLU A 168 -3.52 7.94 -22.05
C GLU A 168 -3.35 6.69 -22.94
N ASN A 169 -2.27 5.93 -22.75
CA ASN A 169 -1.88 4.78 -23.57
C ASN A 169 -2.44 3.43 -23.11
N SER A 170 -3.44 3.41 -22.22
CA SER A 170 -4.09 2.18 -21.76
C SER A 170 -3.09 1.16 -21.19
N SER A 171 -2.41 1.52 -20.09
CA SER A 171 -1.61 0.57 -19.33
C SER A 171 -2.41 -0.72 -19.09
N ASN A 172 -1.79 -1.87 -19.42
CA ASN A 172 -2.46 -3.16 -19.35
C ASN A 172 -2.97 -3.36 -17.91
N PRO A 173 -4.29 -3.53 -17.68
CA PRO A 173 -4.86 -3.62 -16.33
C PRO A 173 -4.36 -4.85 -15.55
N ARG A 174 -3.68 -5.78 -16.23
CA ARG A 174 -3.05 -6.97 -15.64
C ARG A 174 -1.64 -6.72 -15.13
N THR A 175 -1.04 -5.58 -15.45
CA THR A 175 0.31 -5.25 -14.97
C THR A 175 0.24 -4.89 -13.49
N LEU A 176 1.02 -5.61 -12.69
CA LEU A 176 1.17 -5.32 -11.27
C LEU A 176 2.41 -4.46 -11.06
N HIS A 177 2.29 -3.44 -10.21
CA HIS A 177 3.41 -2.57 -9.84
C HIS A 177 3.80 -2.85 -8.40
N PHE A 178 5.01 -3.38 -8.21
CA PHE A 178 5.53 -3.80 -6.91
C PHE A 178 6.77 -2.99 -6.54
N ASP A 179 6.93 -2.75 -5.25
CA ASP A 179 8.02 -1.98 -4.69
C ASP A 179 9.10 -2.92 -4.16
N ARG A 180 10.35 -2.59 -4.47
CA ARG A 180 11.51 -3.22 -3.84
C ARG A 180 11.48 -2.95 -2.34
N ASN A 181 11.93 -3.94 -1.57
CA ASN A 181 11.97 -3.94 -0.12
C ASN A 181 10.57 -3.80 0.53
N LEU A 182 9.52 -4.23 -0.14
CA LEU A 182 8.18 -4.35 0.43
C LEU A 182 7.67 -5.78 0.26
N SER A 183 7.05 -6.31 1.31
CA SER A 183 6.47 -7.65 1.29
C SER A 183 5.03 -7.59 0.77
N TYR A 184 4.69 -8.48 -0.16
CA TYR A 184 3.35 -8.63 -0.71
C TYR A 184 2.81 -10.01 -0.37
N ARG A 185 1.58 -10.08 0.12
CA ARG A 185 0.83 -11.31 0.37
C ARG A 185 -0.30 -11.40 -0.64
N LEU A 186 -0.08 -12.22 -1.66
CA LEU A 186 -1.14 -12.62 -2.57
C LEU A 186 -2.00 -13.67 -1.87
N ARG A 187 -3.29 -13.39 -1.74
CA ARG A 187 -4.26 -14.26 -1.04
C ARG A 187 -5.28 -14.80 -2.04
N PRO A 188 -5.09 -16.01 -2.54
CA PRO A 188 -6.04 -16.65 -3.44
C PRO A 188 -7.34 -17.00 -2.72
N ASP A 189 -8.48 -16.79 -3.39
CA ASP A 189 -9.80 -17.21 -2.91
C ASP A 189 -10.16 -18.63 -3.39
N ASN A 190 -11.38 -19.08 -3.08
CA ASN A 190 -11.86 -20.40 -3.48
C ASN A 190 -12.01 -20.59 -5.00
N LEU A 191 -12.11 -19.52 -5.79
CA LEU A 191 -12.21 -19.60 -7.25
C LEU A 191 -10.86 -19.90 -7.90
N THR A 192 -9.76 -19.63 -7.19
CA THR A 192 -8.40 -19.95 -7.64
C THR A 192 -7.98 -21.40 -7.32
N TYR A 193 -8.80 -22.17 -6.62
CA TYR A 193 -8.44 -23.54 -6.24
C TYR A 193 -8.09 -24.38 -7.48
N SER A 194 -7.02 -25.17 -7.38
CA SER A 194 -6.40 -25.94 -8.48
C SER A 194 -5.71 -25.10 -9.56
N LYS A 195 -5.56 -23.78 -9.39
CA LYS A 195 -4.77 -22.92 -10.28
C LYS A 195 -3.47 -22.55 -9.59
N ALA A 196 -2.36 -23.09 -10.08
CA ALA A 196 -1.04 -22.72 -9.59
C ALA A 196 -0.73 -21.28 -9.97
N PHE A 197 -0.68 -20.38 -8.99
CA PHE A 197 -0.15 -19.02 -9.18
C PHE A 197 1.37 -19.09 -9.10
N MET A 198 2.05 -18.84 -10.22
CA MET A 198 3.51 -18.86 -10.32
C MET A 198 4.06 -17.49 -10.67
N ILE A 199 5.25 -17.18 -10.18
CA ILE A 199 6.08 -16.05 -10.59
C ILE A 199 7.35 -16.61 -11.25
N GLY A 200 7.69 -16.10 -12.43
CA GLY A 200 8.84 -16.57 -13.22
C GLY A 200 9.48 -15.50 -14.10
N TYR A 201 10.65 -15.82 -14.63
CA TYR A 201 11.42 -14.98 -15.55
C TYR A 201 10.81 -14.94 -16.95
N GLU A 202 10.11 -15.99 -17.34
CA GLU A 202 9.42 -16.10 -18.62
C GLU A 202 7.93 -16.36 -18.36
N PRO A 203 7.03 -15.82 -19.19
CA PRO A 203 5.61 -16.09 -19.05
C PRO A 203 5.34 -17.57 -19.36
N GLU A 204 4.53 -18.21 -18.51
CA GLU A 204 3.97 -19.55 -18.77
C GLU A 204 4.99 -20.70 -18.84
N ASP A 205 6.26 -20.45 -18.51
CA ASP A 205 7.29 -21.48 -18.40
C ASP A 205 7.60 -21.78 -16.92
N SER A 206 7.11 -22.92 -16.43
CA SER A 206 7.36 -23.36 -15.05
C SER A 206 8.83 -23.68 -14.76
N GLU A 207 9.64 -24.04 -15.78
CA GLU A 207 11.07 -24.30 -15.62
C GLU A 207 11.87 -23.01 -15.43
N LYS A 208 11.25 -21.85 -15.69
CA LYS A 208 11.80 -20.51 -15.50
C LYS A 208 11.23 -19.82 -14.27
N SER A 209 10.86 -20.59 -13.24
CA SER A 209 10.36 -20.04 -11.98
C SER A 209 11.37 -19.08 -11.34
N TYR A 210 10.83 -18.02 -10.72
CA TYR A 210 11.57 -17.11 -9.86
C TYR A 210 11.16 -17.42 -8.43
N ASP A 211 12.02 -18.08 -7.67
CA ASP A 211 11.69 -18.55 -6.31
C ASP A 211 12.38 -17.76 -5.20
N ARG A 212 13.27 -16.83 -5.57
CA ARG A 212 14.03 -16.06 -4.58
C ARG A 212 13.09 -15.16 -3.78
N ASN A 213 13.17 -15.28 -2.45
CA ASN A 213 12.33 -14.53 -1.49
C ASN A 213 10.82 -14.70 -1.73
N ILE A 214 10.41 -15.86 -2.27
CA ILE A 214 9.00 -16.22 -2.44
C ILE A 214 8.68 -17.46 -1.62
N VAL A 215 7.57 -17.41 -0.90
CA VAL A 215 7.00 -18.53 -0.17
C VAL A 215 5.68 -18.91 -0.81
N GLY A 216 5.53 -20.17 -1.23
CA GLY A 216 4.30 -20.70 -1.80
C GLY A 216 4.17 -20.56 -3.33
N ASN A 217 5.26 -20.25 -4.04
CA ASN A 217 5.26 -20.16 -5.50
C ASN A 217 4.73 -21.46 -6.13
N GLY A 218 3.74 -21.38 -7.01
CA GLY A 218 3.17 -22.54 -7.71
C GLY A 218 2.40 -23.53 -6.84
N SER A 219 2.16 -23.23 -5.55
CA SER A 219 1.54 -24.19 -4.62
C SER A 219 0.08 -24.55 -4.93
N GLY A 220 -0.62 -23.75 -5.76
CA GLY A 220 -2.02 -23.95 -6.14
C GLY A 220 -3.04 -23.79 -4.99
N GLN A 221 -2.58 -23.62 -3.75
CA GLN A 221 -3.37 -23.42 -2.54
C GLN A 221 -2.59 -22.60 -1.49
N GLY A 222 -3.33 -21.72 -0.80
CA GLY A 222 -2.80 -20.86 0.25
C GLY A 222 -2.08 -19.61 -0.28
N ASP A 223 -1.70 -18.72 0.65
CA ASP A 223 -1.10 -17.42 0.30
C ASP A 223 0.24 -17.58 -0.45
N VAL A 224 0.56 -16.67 -1.36
CA VAL A 224 1.92 -16.50 -1.91
C VAL A 224 2.50 -15.23 -1.31
N VAL A 225 3.65 -15.34 -0.64
CA VAL A 225 4.32 -14.19 -0.02
C VAL A 225 5.60 -13.91 -0.79
N VAL A 226 5.78 -12.68 -1.27
CA VAL A 226 6.94 -12.27 -2.07
C VAL A 226 7.53 -10.98 -1.53
N ARG A 227 8.88 -10.90 -1.53
CA ARG A 227 9.61 -9.66 -1.27
C ARG A 227 10.77 -9.50 -2.26
N PHE A 228 10.62 -8.57 -3.18
CA PHE A 228 11.69 -8.21 -4.09
C PHE A 228 12.74 -7.35 -3.39
N ASP A 229 14.01 -7.59 -3.70
CA ASP A 229 15.16 -6.85 -3.18
C ASP A 229 15.89 -6.07 -4.29
N GLN A 230 16.98 -5.41 -3.94
CA GLN A 230 17.77 -4.60 -4.90
C GLN A 230 18.43 -5.41 -6.02
N SER A 231 18.56 -6.73 -5.85
CA SER A 231 19.10 -7.63 -6.88
C SER A 231 18.02 -8.38 -7.66
N SER A 232 16.75 -8.11 -7.36
CA SER A 232 15.63 -8.64 -8.12
C SER A 232 15.52 -7.90 -9.47
N PRO A 233 15.15 -8.61 -10.56
CA PRO A 233 14.96 -7.99 -11.87
C PRO A 233 13.90 -6.87 -11.81
N ASP A 234 13.92 -5.94 -12.76
CA ASP A 234 12.90 -4.88 -12.88
C ASP A 234 11.55 -5.43 -13.37
N GLU A 235 11.53 -6.62 -13.96
CA GLU A 235 10.32 -7.26 -14.48
C GLU A 235 10.38 -8.78 -14.28
N VAL A 236 9.23 -9.34 -13.91
CA VAL A 236 8.93 -10.78 -13.90
C VAL A 236 7.49 -10.98 -14.35
N HIS A 237 7.06 -12.23 -14.53
CA HIS A 237 5.70 -12.56 -14.94
C HIS A 237 5.00 -13.38 -13.86
N TYR A 238 3.71 -13.12 -13.63
CA TYR A 238 2.85 -14.07 -12.92
C TYR A 238 2.00 -14.83 -13.92
N PHE A 239 1.79 -16.13 -13.71
CA PHE A 239 1.06 -16.98 -14.65
C PHE A 239 0.48 -18.23 -13.97
N CYS A 240 -0.33 -18.97 -14.73
CA CYS A 240 -0.75 -20.33 -14.41
C CYS A 240 -0.19 -21.28 -15.47
N PRO A 241 0.65 -22.28 -15.12
CA PRO A 241 1.23 -23.20 -16.11
C PRO A 241 0.18 -23.94 -16.93
N ASP A 242 -0.97 -24.23 -16.32
CA ASP A 242 -2.04 -25.01 -16.94
C ASP A 242 -3.00 -24.16 -17.80
N GLN A 243 -2.79 -22.84 -17.88
CA GLN A 243 -3.69 -21.93 -18.58
C GLN A 243 -2.94 -20.77 -19.25
N GLU A 244 -2.78 -20.88 -20.56
CA GLU A 244 -2.30 -19.80 -21.43
C GLU A 244 -3.15 -18.54 -21.24
N GLY A 245 -2.48 -17.39 -21.13
CA GLY A 245 -3.07 -16.07 -20.97
C GLY A 245 -3.61 -15.76 -19.57
N ALA A 246 -3.49 -16.67 -18.60
CA ALA A 246 -4.03 -16.48 -17.25
C ALA A 246 -3.34 -15.36 -16.44
N GLY A 247 -2.14 -14.98 -16.87
CA GLY A 247 -1.21 -14.13 -16.15
C GLY A 247 -1.07 -12.70 -16.65
N GLY A 248 0.01 -12.06 -16.20
CA GLY A 248 0.44 -10.72 -16.57
C GLY A 248 1.86 -10.41 -16.08
N ASN A 249 2.29 -9.17 -16.22
CA ASN A 249 3.63 -8.74 -15.83
C ASN A 249 3.61 -8.14 -14.42
N ILE A 250 4.72 -8.28 -13.71
CA ILE A 250 5.01 -7.57 -12.46
C ILE A 250 6.20 -6.66 -12.74
N ILE A 251 5.95 -5.35 -12.71
CA ILE A 251 6.97 -4.32 -12.81
C ILE A 251 7.44 -3.97 -11.41
N ILE A 252 8.74 -4.11 -11.17
CA ILE A 252 9.37 -3.99 -9.86
C ILE A 252 10.20 -2.71 -9.85
N LYS A 253 9.80 -1.75 -9.01
CA LYS A 253 10.41 -0.42 -8.93
C LYS A 253 10.85 -0.10 -7.52
N ASN A 254 11.72 0.89 -7.37
CA ASN A 254 12.00 1.44 -6.04
C ASN A 254 10.80 2.26 -5.54
N TYR A 255 10.65 2.39 -4.22
CA TYR A 255 9.58 3.20 -3.63
C TYR A 255 9.71 4.69 -3.98
N SER A 256 10.92 5.16 -4.29
CA SER A 256 11.22 6.53 -4.70
C SER A 256 10.97 6.79 -6.19
N ASP A 257 10.61 5.76 -6.96
CA ASP A 257 10.18 5.93 -8.35
C ASP A 257 8.73 6.38 -8.37
N PHE A 258 8.50 7.63 -8.77
CA PHE A 258 7.17 8.24 -8.90
C PHE A 258 6.58 8.09 -10.31
N ASP A 259 7.26 7.38 -11.22
CA ASP A 259 6.76 7.03 -12.54
C ASP A 259 6.06 5.66 -12.52
N LYS A 260 5.08 5.54 -11.63
CA LYS A 260 4.23 4.38 -11.43
C LYS A 260 2.91 4.83 -10.81
N PRO A 261 1.83 4.02 -10.90
CA PRO A 261 0.57 4.37 -10.27
C PRO A 261 0.71 4.52 -8.75
N ASN A 262 0.01 5.49 -8.19
CA ASN A 262 -0.21 5.61 -6.75
C ASN A 262 -1.31 4.62 -6.34
N GLN A 263 -0.91 3.38 -6.08
CA GLN A 263 -1.80 2.27 -5.77
C GLN A 263 -2.40 2.40 -4.36
N ARG A 264 -3.69 2.11 -4.23
CA ARG A 264 -4.40 1.93 -2.96
C ARG A 264 -3.98 0.62 -2.34
N THR A 265 -2.86 0.66 -1.62
CA THR A 265 -2.30 -0.52 -0.95
C THR A 265 -3.04 -0.83 0.35
N ASP A 266 -3.43 -2.07 0.57
CA ASP A 266 -3.97 -2.48 1.87
C ASP A 266 -2.84 -3.09 2.69
N LEU A 267 -2.51 -2.50 3.84
CA LEU A 267 -1.48 -3.06 4.71
C LEU A 267 -2.10 -4.04 5.69
N LEU A 268 -1.60 -5.27 5.68
CA LEU A 268 -1.93 -6.32 6.61
C LEU A 268 -0.87 -6.35 7.72
N LEU A 269 -1.29 -6.00 8.93
CA LEU A 269 -0.48 -6.09 10.13
C LEU A 269 -0.77 -7.45 10.77
N THR A 270 0.23 -8.32 10.82
CA THR A 270 0.11 -9.61 11.52
C THR A 270 0.94 -9.58 12.78
N PHE A 271 0.34 -9.94 13.90
CA PHE A 271 1.01 -9.98 15.21
C PHE A 271 0.68 -11.30 15.94
N SER A 272 1.48 -11.65 16.93
CA SER A 272 1.24 -12.82 17.78
C SER A 272 0.99 -12.45 19.24
N TYR A 273 0.20 -13.29 19.91
CA TYR A 273 -0.16 -13.18 21.32
C TYR A 273 -0.56 -14.57 21.88
N GLY A 274 -0.39 -14.76 23.19
CA GLY A 274 -0.88 -15.92 23.93
C GLY A 274 0.14 -17.05 24.12
N GLU A 275 -0.25 -18.04 24.93
CA GLU A 275 0.47 -19.30 25.14
C GLU A 275 -0.53 -20.46 25.03
N PRO A 276 -0.51 -21.27 23.95
CA PRO A 276 0.41 -21.21 22.80
C PRO A 276 0.24 -19.94 21.97
N LEU A 277 1.31 -19.51 21.27
CA LEU A 277 1.28 -18.33 20.40
C LEU A 277 0.27 -18.51 19.27
N GLN A 278 -0.66 -17.56 19.17
CA GLN A 278 -1.63 -17.44 18.07
C GLN A 278 -1.35 -16.19 17.26
N ALA A 279 -1.71 -16.19 15.97
CA ALA A 279 -1.57 -15.04 15.08
C ALA A 279 -2.90 -14.30 14.90
N TYR A 280 -2.82 -12.97 14.87
CA TYR A 280 -3.94 -12.06 14.72
C TYR A 280 -3.64 -11.04 13.62
N GLN A 281 -4.68 -10.57 12.93
CA GLN A 281 -4.56 -9.65 11.81
C GLN A 281 -5.39 -8.37 11.97
N ILE A 282 -4.79 -7.26 11.56
CA ILE A 282 -5.44 -5.96 11.37
C ILE A 282 -5.17 -5.51 9.94
N LEU A 283 -6.22 -5.10 9.23
CA LEU A 283 -6.11 -4.49 7.90
C LEU A 283 -6.14 -2.97 8.04
N ILE A 284 -5.17 -2.29 7.44
CA ILE A 284 -5.15 -0.84 7.23
C ILE A 284 -5.42 -0.61 5.75
N PRO A 285 -6.68 -0.31 5.35
CA PRO A 285 -7.03 -0.24 3.95
C PRO A 285 -6.58 1.08 3.31
N GLU A 286 -6.38 1.04 2.01
CA GLU A 286 -6.17 2.22 1.14
C GLU A 286 -5.08 3.18 1.65
N VAL A 287 -3.88 2.66 1.84
CA VAL A 287 -2.68 3.46 2.07
C VAL A 287 -2.17 4.00 0.74
N LEU A 288 -2.16 5.33 0.64
CA LEU A 288 -1.76 6.08 -0.55
C LEU A 288 -0.55 6.96 -0.27
N TRP A 289 0.31 7.14 -1.28
CA TRP A 289 1.41 8.08 -1.21
C TRP A 289 0.93 9.52 -1.27
N THR A 290 1.42 10.35 -0.35
CA THR A 290 1.17 11.80 -0.34
C THR A 290 2.49 12.56 -0.25
N PRO A 291 2.50 13.89 -0.45
CA PRO A 291 3.70 14.71 -0.22
C PRO A 291 4.29 14.60 1.20
N LYS A 292 3.50 14.15 2.19
CA LYS A 292 3.94 13.91 3.58
C LYS A 292 4.41 12.47 3.84
N GLY A 293 4.44 11.63 2.82
CA GLY A 293 4.61 10.19 2.93
C GLY A 293 3.28 9.44 2.87
N PRO A 294 3.28 8.11 3.08
CA PRO A 294 2.07 7.31 2.97
C PRO A 294 1.07 7.63 4.09
N LEU A 295 -0.21 7.73 3.75
CA LEU A 295 -1.31 7.91 4.69
C LEU A 295 -2.41 6.89 4.39
N PHE A 296 -3.08 6.37 5.43
CA PHE A 296 -4.27 5.55 5.23
C PHE A 296 -5.51 6.42 5.03
N CYS A 297 -6.35 6.01 4.09
CA CYS A 297 -7.56 6.76 3.72
C CYS A 297 -8.84 6.16 4.28
N GLU A 298 -8.79 4.92 4.78
CA GLU A 298 -9.95 4.17 5.26
C GLU A 298 -9.79 3.68 6.69
N LYS A 299 -10.91 3.33 7.34
CA LYS A 299 -10.88 2.85 8.72
C LYS A 299 -10.15 1.49 8.83
N PRO A 300 -9.23 1.32 9.80
CA PRO A 300 -8.66 0.02 10.12
C PRO A 300 -9.75 -1.02 10.43
N LYS A 301 -9.47 -2.28 10.10
CA LYS A 301 -10.39 -3.40 10.34
C LYS A 301 -9.68 -4.49 11.14
N TRP A 302 -10.28 -4.89 12.24
CA TRP A 302 -9.88 -6.10 12.96
C TRP A 302 -10.30 -7.32 12.14
N LEU A 303 -9.34 -8.18 11.79
CA LEU A 303 -9.63 -9.43 11.08
C LEU A 303 -9.67 -10.64 12.03
N GLY A 304 -9.14 -10.50 13.25
CA GLY A 304 -9.16 -11.55 14.26
C GLY A 304 -8.02 -12.56 14.11
N GLU A 305 -8.21 -13.71 14.76
CA GLU A 305 -7.28 -14.83 14.70
C GLU A 305 -7.18 -15.36 13.26
N THR A 306 -5.98 -15.75 12.83
CA THR A 306 -5.74 -16.28 11.50
C THR A 306 -4.94 -17.58 11.56
N SER A 307 -5.32 -18.53 10.70
CA SER A 307 -4.54 -19.73 10.41
C SER A 307 -3.56 -19.53 9.25
N SER A 308 -3.66 -18.41 8.51
CA SER A 308 -2.71 -18.11 7.43
C SER A 308 -1.41 -17.57 8.00
N THR A 309 -0.52 -18.50 8.36
CA THR A 309 0.78 -18.22 8.97
C THR A 309 1.95 -18.39 8.00
N ARG A 310 1.67 -18.67 6.72
CA ARG A 310 2.69 -18.88 5.70
C ARG A 310 3.60 -17.65 5.59
N GLY A 311 4.91 -17.90 5.68
CA GLY A 311 5.95 -16.85 5.67
C GLY A 311 6.20 -16.18 7.03
N LEU A 312 5.41 -16.46 8.08
CA LEU A 312 5.59 -15.91 9.41
C LEU A 312 6.55 -16.77 10.24
N LYS A 313 7.33 -16.12 11.13
CA LYS A 313 8.25 -16.79 12.07
C LYS A 313 7.87 -16.43 13.49
N PHE A 314 7.40 -17.39 14.28
CA PHE A 314 6.94 -17.20 15.67
C PHE A 314 8.07 -17.06 16.71
N GLU A 315 9.32 -17.24 16.28
CA GLU A 315 10.56 -17.14 17.08
C GLU A 315 10.78 -15.76 17.66
#